data_AF-A0A645GJG1-F1
#
_entry.id   AF-A0A645GJG1-F1
#
_cell.length_a   1.000
_cell.length_b   1.000
_cell.length_c   1.000
_cell.angle_alpha   90.00
_cell.angle_beta   90.00
_cell.angle_gamma   90.00
#
_symmetry.space_group_name_H-M   'P 1'
#
loop_
_entity.id
_entity.type
_entity.pdbx_description
1 polymer ?
#
loop_
_entity_poly.entity_id
_entity_poly.type
_entity_poly.pdbx_seq_one_letter_code
_entity_poly.pdbx_strand_id
1 'polypeptide(L)'
;MLLYRLAEAMLVKLTSPFLLDSRDVGGLGLHTSEVGITYGTVGVIALTLGGIIGGILASRQGLKYWLWPMALAITLPNAAYLYLAFYQPDNMIWVNTAVAVEQFGYGFGFTAYMLYLIYFSQGEHKTAHYSICTGFMALGMMLPGMAAGWIQEQLGYQHFFILIMILTIPTLVLIPFMKVDPEFGRSKKEKQTDC
;
A
#
# COMPACT_ATOMS: atom_id res chain seq x y z
N MET A 1 6.74 -6.64 -9.50
CA MET A 1 5.49 -5.85 -9.44
C MET A 1 4.30 -6.69 -9.00
N LEU A 2 3.91 -7.74 -9.71
CA LEU A 2 2.72 -8.56 -9.36
C LEU A 2 2.78 -9.19 -7.97
N LEU A 3 3.88 -9.90 -7.63
CA LEU A 3 4.03 -10.52 -6.30
C LEU A 3 4.03 -9.49 -5.16
N TYR A 4 4.64 -8.32 -5.38
CA TYR A 4 4.69 -7.26 -4.38
C TYR A 4 3.32 -6.68 -4.05
N ARG A 5 2.49 -6.48 -5.08
CA ARG A 5 1.11 -6.01 -4.88
C ARG A 5 0.15 -7.11 -4.46
N LEU A 6 0.53 -8.38 -4.56
CA LEU A 6 -0.37 -9.48 -4.24
C LEU A 6 -0.76 -9.47 -2.77
N ALA A 7 0.22 -9.48 -1.86
CA ALA A 7 -0.04 -9.44 -0.41
C ALA A 7 -0.78 -8.15 0.01
N GLU A 8 -0.39 -7.02 -0.59
CA GLU A 8 -0.96 -5.70 -0.31
C GLU A 8 -2.40 -5.58 -0.80
N ALA A 9 -2.70 -5.98 -2.03
CA ALA A 9 -4.05 -5.96 -2.59
C ALA A 9 -5.00 -6.89 -1.83
N MET A 10 -4.50 -8.04 -1.37
CA MET A 10 -5.26 -8.96 -0.53
C MET A 10 -5.58 -8.35 0.83
N LEU A 11 -4.62 -7.67 1.47
CA LEU A 11 -4.83 -6.98 2.74
C LEU A 11 -5.89 -5.88 2.59
N VAL A 12 -5.65 -4.89 1.71
CA VAL A 12 -6.51 -3.70 1.56
C VAL A 12 -7.96 -4.07 1.25
N LYS A 13 -8.19 -5.13 0.47
CA LYS A 13 -9.53 -5.61 0.16
C LYS A 13 -10.25 -6.25 1.34
N LEU A 14 -9.51 -6.90 2.24
CA LEU A 14 -10.07 -7.55 3.41
C LEU A 14 -10.04 -6.70 4.68
N THR A 15 -9.32 -5.59 4.69
CA THR A 15 -9.33 -4.69 5.85
C THR A 15 -10.73 -4.16 6.16
N SER A 16 -11.48 -3.73 5.13
CA SER A 16 -12.87 -3.27 5.29
C SER A 16 -13.80 -4.33 5.90
N PRO A 17 -13.93 -5.55 5.33
CA PRO A 17 -14.77 -6.59 5.94
C PRO A 17 -14.22 -7.07 7.30
N PHE A 18 -12.91 -7.15 7.51
CA PHE A 18 -12.32 -7.49 8.83
C PHE A 18 -12.76 -6.51 9.93
N LEU A 19 -12.86 -5.22 9.60
CA LEU A 19 -13.29 -4.21 10.55
C LEU A 19 -14.78 -4.30 10.88
N LEU A 20 -15.61 -4.65 9.89
CA LEU A 20 -17.07 -4.70 10.01
C LEU A 20 -17.58 -6.03 10.59
N ASP A 21 -16.92 -7.13 10.27
CA ASP A 21 -17.37 -8.47 10.66
C ASP A 21 -17.33 -8.66 12.17
N SER A 22 -18.30 -9.44 12.66
CA SER A 22 -18.45 -9.72 14.09
C SER A 22 -17.20 -10.37 14.68
N ARG A 23 -16.97 -10.12 15.97
CA ARG A 23 -15.88 -10.76 16.73
C ARG A 23 -15.98 -12.28 16.75
N ASP A 24 -17.20 -12.83 16.66
CA ASP A 24 -17.45 -14.27 16.62
C ASP A 24 -16.79 -14.97 15.42
N VAL A 25 -16.61 -14.26 14.30
CA VAL A 25 -15.92 -14.77 13.10
C VAL A 25 -14.46 -14.29 13.02
N GLY A 26 -13.99 -13.55 14.03
CA GLY A 26 -12.63 -13.03 14.12
C GLY A 26 -12.42 -11.62 13.57
N GLY A 27 -13.50 -10.87 13.30
CA GLY A 27 -13.44 -9.44 12.94
C GLY A 27 -13.45 -8.51 14.16
N LEU A 28 -13.48 -7.20 13.94
CA LEU A 28 -13.51 -6.18 15.00
C LEU A 28 -14.91 -5.74 15.41
N GLY A 29 -15.94 -6.04 14.62
CA GLY A 29 -17.35 -5.76 14.91
C GLY A 29 -17.71 -4.28 14.94
N LEU A 30 -16.98 -3.43 14.20
CA LEU A 30 -17.21 -1.99 14.16
C LEU A 30 -18.48 -1.66 13.36
N HIS A 31 -19.15 -0.58 13.75
CA HIS A 31 -20.31 -0.13 13.00
C HIS A 31 -19.88 0.45 11.64
N THR A 32 -20.70 0.28 10.61
CA THR A 32 -20.42 0.79 9.25
C THR A 32 -20.19 2.30 9.21
N SER A 33 -20.88 3.05 10.08
CA SER A 33 -20.67 4.49 10.24
C SER A 33 -19.27 4.82 10.78
N GLU A 34 -18.75 4.03 11.72
CA GLU A 34 -17.44 4.25 12.32
C GLU A 34 -16.33 3.96 11.30
N VAL A 35 -16.40 2.81 10.63
CA VAL A 35 -15.47 2.45 9.55
C VAL A 35 -15.54 3.49 8.42
N GLY A 36 -16.74 3.96 8.08
CA GLY A 36 -16.94 5.02 7.09
C GLY A 36 -16.27 6.34 7.46
N ILE A 37 -16.38 6.78 8.72
CA ILE A 37 -15.69 7.98 9.22
C ILE A 37 -14.18 7.77 9.24
N THR A 38 -13.71 6.60 9.71
CA THR A 38 -12.28 6.29 9.79
C THR A 38 -11.65 6.24 8.40
N TYR A 39 -12.19 5.48 7.46
CA TYR A 39 -11.64 5.41 6.10
C TYR A 39 -11.88 6.68 5.30
N GLY A 40 -13.11 7.20 5.33
CA GLY A 40 -13.52 8.34 4.52
C GLY A 40 -12.88 9.65 4.95
N THR A 41 -12.60 9.82 6.25
CA THR A 41 -12.03 11.06 6.79
C THR A 41 -10.56 10.89 7.13
N VAL A 42 -10.26 10.04 8.13
CA VAL A 42 -8.88 9.86 8.62
C VAL A 42 -8.02 9.22 7.54
N GLY A 43 -8.55 8.19 6.87
CA GLY A 43 -7.88 7.48 5.81
C GLY A 43 -7.57 8.36 4.62
N VAL A 44 -8.54 9.10 4.09
CA VAL A 44 -8.32 10.01 2.95
C VAL A 44 -7.33 11.13 3.28
N ILE A 45 -7.40 11.72 4.48
CA ILE A 45 -6.44 12.74 4.93
C ILE A 45 -5.04 12.13 5.01
N ALA A 46 -4.89 10.97 5.65
CA ALA A 46 -3.61 10.28 5.79
C ALA A 46 -3.02 9.87 4.43
N LEU A 47 -3.86 9.36 3.52
CA LEU A 47 -3.50 8.99 2.15
C LEU A 47 -2.96 10.20 1.38
N THR A 48 -3.67 11.32 1.45
CA THR A 48 -3.30 12.56 0.77
C THR A 48 -1.99 13.09 1.31
N LEU A 49 -1.83 13.15 2.63
CA LEU A 49 -0.58 13.58 3.27
C LEU A 49 0.59 12.65 2.92
N GLY A 50 0.38 11.34 2.96
CA GLY A 50 1.39 10.34 2.58
C GLY A 50 1.83 10.49 1.13
N GLY A 51 0.88 10.68 0.22
CA GLY A 51 1.19 10.88 -1.20
C GLY A 51 1.96 12.17 -1.49
N ILE A 52 1.58 13.29 -0.85
CA ILE A 52 2.27 14.59 -0.99
C ILE A 52 3.69 14.51 -0.42
N ILE A 53 3.83 14.00 0.80
CA ILE A 53 5.13 13.85 1.46
C ILE A 53 6.02 12.88 0.66
N GLY A 54 5.44 11.79 0.14
CA GLY A 54 6.11 10.84 -0.75
C GLY A 54 6.64 11.49 -2.02
N GLY A 55 5.84 12.32 -2.67
CA GLY A 55 6.24 13.02 -3.88
C GLY A 55 7.36 14.02 -3.63
N ILE A 56 7.25 14.82 -2.56
CA ILE A 56 8.27 15.81 -2.19
C ILE A 56 9.60 15.12 -1.85
N LEU A 57 9.56 14.07 -1.03
CA LEU A 57 10.77 13.37 -0.59
C LEU A 57 11.45 12.61 -1.73
N ALA A 58 10.68 11.92 -2.57
CA ALA A 58 11.19 11.27 -3.77
C ALA A 58 11.85 12.28 -4.73
N SER A 59 11.24 13.46 -4.91
CA SER A 59 11.77 14.54 -5.74
C SER A 59 13.12 15.09 -5.24
N ARG A 60 13.32 15.16 -3.91
CA ARG A 60 14.52 15.74 -3.29
C ARG A 60 15.72 14.80 -3.27
N GLN A 61 15.54 13.55 -2.85
CA GLN A 61 16.67 12.62 -2.61
C GLN A 61 16.73 11.47 -3.63
N GLY A 62 15.77 11.41 -4.57
CA GLY A 62 15.69 10.37 -5.59
C GLY A 62 14.86 9.17 -5.13
N LEU A 63 14.22 8.51 -6.09
CA LEU A 63 13.29 7.41 -5.83
C LEU A 63 13.98 6.20 -5.20
N LYS A 64 15.23 5.90 -5.61
CA LYS A 64 15.96 4.72 -5.12
C LYS A 64 16.22 4.74 -3.61
N TYR A 65 16.53 5.91 -3.04
CA TYR A 65 16.77 6.04 -1.60
C TYR A 65 15.47 5.87 -0.80
N TRP A 66 14.38 6.44 -1.31
CA TRP A 66 13.07 6.39 -0.65
C TRP A 66 12.30 5.10 -0.88
N LEU A 67 12.72 4.26 -1.83
CA LEU A 67 12.04 3.00 -2.14
C LEU A 67 12.01 2.04 -0.96
N TRP A 68 13.10 1.97 -0.19
CA TRP A 68 13.19 1.16 1.03
C TRP A 68 12.21 1.61 2.14
N PRO A 69 12.26 2.88 2.60
CA PRO A 69 11.31 3.37 3.60
C PRO A 69 9.86 3.37 3.08
N MET A 70 9.62 3.59 1.79
CA MET A 70 8.28 3.50 1.19
C MET A 70 7.71 2.08 1.24
N ALA A 71 8.55 1.08 0.95
CA ALA A 71 8.14 -0.30 1.05
C ALA A 71 7.91 -0.76 2.50
N LEU A 72 8.77 -0.32 3.43
CA LEU A 72 8.56 -0.56 4.85
C LEU A 72 7.24 0.06 5.33
N ALA A 73 6.92 1.27 4.87
CA ALA A 73 5.67 1.94 5.20
C ALA A 73 4.43 1.21 4.69
N ILE A 74 4.49 0.54 3.52
CA ILE A 74 3.42 -0.33 3.02
C ILE A 74 3.33 -1.65 3.78
N THR A 75 4.45 -2.14 4.31
CA THR A 75 4.53 -3.44 4.98
C THR A 75 4.12 -3.39 6.46
N LEU A 76 4.42 -2.28 7.13
CA LEU A 76 4.14 -2.06 8.55
C LEU A 76 2.64 -2.27 8.90
N PRO A 77 1.67 -1.81 8.08
CA PRO A 77 0.26 -2.09 8.26
C PRO A 77 -0.08 -3.59 8.29
N ASN A 78 0.57 -4.43 7.47
CA ASN A 78 0.31 -5.87 7.45
C ASN A 78 0.59 -6.49 8.82
N ALA A 79 1.68 -6.09 9.47
CA ALA A 79 2.02 -6.53 10.82
C ALA A 79 1.07 -5.94 11.87
N ALA A 80 0.66 -4.68 11.72
CA ALA A 80 -0.30 -4.04 12.61
C ALA A 80 -1.68 -4.71 12.56
N TYR A 81 -2.18 -5.06 11.36
CA TYR A 81 -3.45 -5.77 11.19
C TYR A 81 -3.38 -7.21 11.68
N LEU A 82 -2.26 -7.91 11.48
CA LEU A 82 -2.04 -9.21 12.11
C LEU A 82 -2.14 -9.10 13.63
N TYR A 83 -1.50 -8.10 14.23
CA TYR A 83 -1.58 -7.86 15.67
C TYR A 83 -3.02 -7.54 16.13
N LEU A 84 -3.74 -6.70 15.38
CA LEU A 84 -5.15 -6.39 15.64
C LEU A 84 -6.04 -7.63 15.55
N ALA A 85 -5.79 -8.54 14.61
CA ALA A 85 -6.54 -9.79 14.47
C ALA A 85 -6.36 -10.74 15.65
N PHE A 86 -5.20 -10.68 16.33
CA PHE A 86 -4.96 -11.46 17.56
C PHE A 86 -5.47 -10.77 18.83
N TYR A 87 -5.26 -9.45 18.95
CA TYR A 87 -5.54 -8.71 20.18
C TYR A 87 -6.98 -8.19 20.27
N GLN A 88 -7.67 -8.03 19.14
CA GLN A 88 -9.05 -7.54 19.00
C GLN A 88 -9.44 -6.40 19.98
N PRO A 89 -8.68 -5.28 20.01
CA PRO A 89 -8.92 -4.23 20.98
C PRO A 89 -10.28 -3.55 20.77
N ASP A 90 -11.00 -3.29 21.86
CA ASP A 90 -12.27 -2.51 21.88
C ASP A 90 -12.10 -1.01 21.61
N ASN A 91 -10.87 -0.52 21.60
CA ASN A 91 -10.59 0.92 21.51
C ASN A 91 -10.43 1.38 20.06
N MET A 92 -11.38 2.20 19.58
CA MET A 92 -11.34 2.85 18.25
C MET A 92 -10.07 3.65 17.98
N ILE A 93 -9.37 4.13 19.02
CA ILE A 93 -8.10 4.87 18.86
C ILE A 93 -7.06 4.00 18.15
N TRP A 94 -6.93 2.73 18.55
CA TRP A 94 -5.97 1.80 17.95
C TRP A 94 -6.31 1.50 16.49
N VAL A 95 -7.59 1.31 16.20
CA VAL A 95 -8.09 1.09 14.84
C VAL A 95 -7.84 2.32 13.98
N ASN A 96 -8.19 3.52 14.45
CA ASN A 96 -7.99 4.76 13.71
C ASN A 96 -6.51 5.03 13.44
N THR A 97 -5.63 4.78 14.41
CA THR A 97 -4.18 4.90 14.21
C THR A 97 -3.67 3.87 13.20
N ALA A 98 -4.13 2.62 13.26
CA ALA A 98 -3.75 1.59 12.30
C ALA A 98 -4.18 1.95 10.87
N VAL A 99 -5.44 2.37 10.68
CA VAL A 99 -5.95 2.82 9.37
C VAL A 99 -5.22 4.08 8.89
N ALA A 100 -4.91 5.02 9.78
CA ALA A 100 -4.13 6.21 9.42
C ALA A 100 -2.73 5.84 8.93
N VAL A 101 -2.04 4.95 9.63
CA VAL A 101 -0.70 4.47 9.25
C VAL A 101 -0.77 3.65 7.95
N GLU A 102 -1.79 2.82 7.78
CA GLU A 102 -2.07 2.08 6.54
C GLU A 102 -2.22 3.02 5.36
N GLN A 103 -3.13 3.98 5.46
CA GLN A 103 -3.44 4.88 4.36
C GLN A 103 -2.28 5.84 4.07
N PHE A 104 -1.58 6.29 5.10
CA PHE A 104 -0.35 7.05 4.95
C PHE A 104 0.72 6.24 4.19
N GLY A 105 0.97 5.00 4.62
CA GLY A 105 1.94 4.11 3.98
C GLY A 105 1.56 3.77 2.54
N TYR A 106 0.27 3.51 2.30
CA TYR A 106 -0.28 3.27 0.97
C TYR A 106 -0.08 4.48 0.05
N GLY A 107 -0.42 5.70 0.51
CA GLY A 107 -0.19 6.93 -0.26
C GLY A 107 1.28 7.18 -0.54
N PHE A 108 2.13 6.97 0.47
CA PHE A 108 3.57 7.17 0.38
C PHE A 108 4.21 6.23 -0.65
N GLY A 109 3.90 4.94 -0.61
CA GLY A 109 4.44 3.97 -1.56
C GLY A 109 3.74 3.99 -2.92
N PHE A 110 2.46 4.37 -3.00
CA PHE A 110 1.76 4.57 -4.27
C PHE A 110 2.40 5.69 -5.09
N THR A 111 2.82 6.79 -4.45
CA THR A 111 3.56 7.86 -5.15
C THR A 111 4.89 7.36 -5.71
N ALA A 112 5.62 6.50 -4.98
CA ALA A 112 6.83 5.86 -5.49
C ALA A 112 6.56 5.08 -6.78
N TYR A 113 5.47 4.31 -6.77
CA TYR A 113 5.04 3.49 -7.89
C TYR A 113 4.62 4.35 -9.09
N MET A 114 3.87 5.42 -8.85
CA MET A 114 3.45 6.36 -9.88
C MET A 114 4.65 7.02 -10.55
N LEU A 115 5.63 7.48 -9.76
CA LEU A 115 6.88 8.03 -10.30
C LEU A 115 7.65 6.98 -11.11
N TYR A 116 7.71 5.74 -10.64
CA TYR A 116 8.35 4.64 -11.38
C TYR A 116 7.64 4.33 -12.71
N LEU A 117 6.31 4.35 -12.76
CA LEU A 117 5.55 4.19 -14.00
C LEU A 117 5.83 5.32 -14.99
N ILE A 118 5.88 6.57 -14.50
CA ILE A 118 6.21 7.73 -15.32
C ILE A 118 7.62 7.60 -15.88
N TYR A 119 8.57 7.04 -15.13
CA TYR A 119 9.91 6.72 -15.63
C TYR A 119 9.87 5.76 -16.81
N PHE A 120 9.25 4.61 -16.58
CA PHE A 120 9.28 3.49 -17.49
C PHE A 120 8.54 3.84 -18.79
N SER A 121 7.57 4.75 -18.69
CA SER A 121 6.85 5.28 -19.84
C SER A 121 7.55 6.42 -20.57
N GLN A 122 8.76 6.84 -20.17
CA GLN A 122 9.55 7.79 -20.97
C GLN A 122 10.10 7.10 -22.22
N GLY A 123 9.36 7.20 -23.33
CA GLY A 123 9.73 6.69 -24.64
C GLY A 123 8.92 7.33 -25.77
N GLU A 124 8.92 6.73 -26.97
CA GLU A 124 8.24 7.27 -28.16
C GLU A 124 6.70 7.16 -28.07
N HIS A 125 6.18 6.21 -27.28
CA HIS A 125 4.74 5.92 -27.13
C HIS A 125 4.28 6.00 -25.67
N LYS A 126 4.48 7.18 -25.04
CA LYS A 126 4.30 7.42 -23.59
C LYS A 126 2.90 7.15 -23.07
N THR A 127 1.86 7.45 -23.85
CA THR A 127 0.46 7.30 -23.40
C THR A 127 0.01 5.84 -23.47
N ALA A 128 0.40 5.12 -24.53
CA ALA A 128 0.02 3.72 -24.71
C ALA A 128 0.70 2.80 -23.69
N HIS A 129 2.01 2.96 -23.48
CA HIS A 129 2.75 2.17 -22.49
C HIS A 129 2.26 2.45 -21.06
N TYR A 130 1.97 3.70 -20.74
CA TYR A 130 1.40 4.06 -19.44
C TYR A 130 0.04 3.42 -19.21
N SER A 131 -0.87 3.49 -20.19
CA SER A 131 -2.21 2.89 -20.09
C SER A 131 -2.15 1.36 -19.98
N ILE A 132 -1.30 0.70 -20.77
CA ILE A 132 -1.11 -0.77 -20.69
C ILE A 132 -0.54 -1.17 -19.33
N CYS A 133 0.52 -0.47 -18.87
CA CYS A 133 1.12 -0.75 -17.57
C CYS A 133 0.11 -0.53 -16.44
N THR A 134 -0.67 0.55 -16.48
CA THR A 134 -1.72 0.85 -15.49
C THR A 134 -2.81 -0.22 -15.49
N GLY A 135 -3.26 -0.66 -16.67
CA GLY A 135 -4.22 -1.76 -16.81
C GLY A 135 -3.70 -3.06 -16.20
N PHE A 136 -2.45 -3.42 -16.48
CA PHE A 136 -1.81 -4.61 -15.90
C PHE A 136 -1.64 -4.49 -14.38
N MET A 137 -1.36 -3.29 -13.89
CA MET A 137 -1.25 -2.96 -12.47
C MET A 137 -2.59 -3.11 -11.74
N ALA A 138 -3.69 -2.70 -12.38
CA ALA A 138 -5.05 -2.84 -11.87
C ALA A 138 -5.50 -4.30 -11.86
N LEU A 139 -5.26 -5.04 -12.96
CA LEU A 139 -5.51 -6.48 -13.03
C LEU A 139 -4.74 -7.25 -11.95
N GLY A 140 -3.47 -6.86 -11.73
CA GLY A 140 -2.62 -7.44 -10.70
C GLY A 140 -3.08 -7.21 -9.26
N MET A 141 -3.91 -6.20 -9.00
CA MET A 141 -4.58 -6.04 -7.70
C MET A 141 -5.93 -6.72 -7.65
N MET A 142 -6.67 -6.69 -8.75
CA MET A 142 -8.03 -7.19 -8.80
C MET A 142 -8.08 -8.71 -8.62
N LEU A 143 -7.20 -9.45 -9.30
CA LEU A 143 -7.15 -10.92 -9.21
C LEU A 143 -6.85 -11.41 -7.78
N PRO A 144 -5.79 -10.93 -7.08
CA PRO A 144 -5.56 -11.28 -5.68
C PRO A 144 -6.68 -10.83 -4.76
N GLY A 145 -7.22 -9.63 -4.97
CA GLY A 145 -8.30 -9.09 -4.15
C GLY A 145 -9.58 -9.93 -4.21
N MET A 146 -9.91 -10.48 -5.38
CA MET A 146 -11.03 -11.41 -5.53
C MET A 146 -10.75 -12.77 -4.86
N ALA A 147 -9.55 -13.31 -5.03
CA ALA A 147 -9.15 -14.55 -4.39
C ALA A 147 -9.07 -14.40 -2.86
N ALA A 148 -8.75 -13.21 -2.35
CA ALA A 148 -8.62 -12.90 -0.94
C ALA A 148 -9.88 -13.27 -0.16
N GLY A 149 -11.05 -12.81 -0.61
CA GLY A 149 -12.33 -13.09 0.05
C GLY A 149 -12.62 -14.58 0.14
N TRP A 150 -12.45 -15.31 -0.97
CA TRP A 150 -12.65 -16.77 -0.99
C TRP A 150 -11.68 -17.51 -0.04
N ILE A 151 -10.40 -17.09 0.00
CA ILE A 151 -9.40 -17.68 0.88
C ILE A 151 -9.73 -17.37 2.35
N GLN A 152 -10.16 -16.14 2.65
CA GLN A 152 -10.54 -15.73 4.01
C GLN A 152 -11.78 -16.47 4.51
N GLU A 153 -12.79 -16.68 3.66
CA GLU A 153 -13.99 -17.43 4.01
C GLU A 153 -13.67 -18.88 4.41
N GLN A 154 -12.65 -19.48 3.80
CA GLN A 154 -12.23 -20.87 4.09
C GLN A 154 -11.23 -20.98 5.25
N LEU A 155 -10.32 -20.02 5.42
CA LEU A 155 -9.24 -20.08 6.42
C LEU A 155 -9.55 -19.30 7.72
N GLY A 156 -10.53 -18.39 7.67
CA GLY A 156 -10.79 -17.41 8.72
C GLY A 156 -9.76 -16.28 8.76
N TYR A 157 -10.08 -15.20 9.48
CA TYR A 157 -9.25 -13.98 9.51
C TYR A 157 -7.84 -14.21 10.05
N GLN A 158 -7.69 -14.98 11.14
CA GLN A 158 -6.38 -15.19 11.78
C GLN A 158 -5.37 -15.87 10.85
N HIS A 159 -5.73 -17.01 10.26
CA HIS A 159 -4.85 -17.72 9.32
C HIS A 159 -4.61 -16.92 8.05
N PHE A 160 -5.60 -16.14 7.61
CA PHE A 160 -5.47 -15.27 6.46
C PHE A 160 -4.40 -14.18 6.67
N PHE A 161 -4.42 -13.48 7.80
CA PHE A 161 -3.39 -12.48 8.10
C PHE A 161 -2.01 -13.10 8.28
N ILE A 162 -1.92 -14.31 8.86
CA ILE A 162 -0.64 -15.06 8.93
C ILE A 162 -0.11 -15.34 7.52
N LEU A 163 -0.99 -15.79 6.61
CA LEU A 163 -0.64 -16.04 5.22
C LEU A 163 -0.16 -14.75 4.53
N ILE A 164 -0.85 -13.62 4.74
CA ILE A 164 -0.38 -12.32 4.24
C ILE A 164 0.99 -11.98 4.80
N MET A 165 1.24 -12.18 6.09
CA MET A 165 2.53 -11.89 6.70
C MET A 165 3.63 -12.77 6.08
N ILE A 166 3.35 -14.07 5.88
CA ILE A 166 4.26 -14.99 5.18
C ILE A 166 4.52 -14.53 3.74
N LEU A 167 3.50 -14.09 2.99
CA LEU A 167 3.67 -13.54 1.63
C LEU A 167 4.39 -12.20 1.60
N THR A 168 4.33 -11.44 2.70
CA THR A 168 5.01 -10.15 2.83
C THR A 168 6.52 -10.33 3.02
N ILE A 169 6.99 -11.42 3.63
CA ILE A 169 8.41 -11.73 3.81
C ILE A 169 9.17 -11.86 2.46
N PRO A 170 8.80 -12.74 1.51
CA PRO A 170 9.49 -12.82 0.23
C PRO A 170 9.32 -11.53 -0.56
N THR A 171 8.21 -10.82 -0.36
CA THR A 171 7.96 -9.52 -0.96
C THR A 171 8.99 -8.48 -0.50
N LEU A 172 9.25 -8.38 0.81
CA LEU A 172 10.31 -7.54 1.41
C LEU A 172 11.72 -7.95 0.94
N VAL A 173 11.97 -9.26 0.81
CA VAL A 173 13.27 -9.79 0.35
C VAL A 173 13.52 -9.52 -1.14
N LEU A 174 12.46 -9.43 -1.96
CA LEU A 174 12.57 -9.10 -3.38
C LEU A 174 12.84 -7.61 -3.64
N ILE A 175 12.63 -6.72 -2.66
CA ILE A 175 12.85 -5.28 -2.77
C ILE A 175 14.30 -4.91 -3.07
N PRO A 176 15.32 -5.40 -2.34
CA PRO A 176 16.72 -5.15 -2.68
C PRO A 176 17.13 -5.76 -4.02
N PHE A 177 16.40 -6.76 -4.53
CA PHE A 177 16.64 -7.37 -5.84
C PHE A 177 16.01 -6.58 -7.00
N MET A 178 15.07 -5.68 -6.74
CA MET A 178 14.56 -4.76 -7.77
C MET A 178 15.63 -3.72 -8.09
N LYS A 179 16.31 -3.91 -9.23
CA LYS A 179 17.21 -2.91 -9.83
C LYS A 179 16.42 -1.67 -10.24
N VAL A 180 16.30 -0.71 -9.32
CA VAL A 180 15.80 0.63 -9.61
C VAL A 180 16.99 1.55 -9.84
N ASP A 181 16.97 2.24 -10.97
CA ASP A 181 18.06 3.12 -11.42
C ASP A 181 18.23 4.32 -10.47
N PRO A 182 19.43 4.58 -9.93
CA PRO A 182 19.69 5.60 -8.90
C PRO A 182 19.41 7.05 -9.31
N GLU A 183 19.34 7.36 -10.59
CA GLU A 183 19.13 8.74 -11.07
C GLU A 183 17.66 9.14 -11.19
N PHE A 184 16.72 8.19 -11.12
CA PHE A 184 15.34 8.51 -11.41
C PHE A 184 14.58 9.12 -10.22
N GLY A 185 13.79 10.15 -10.50
CA GLY A 185 13.01 10.89 -9.51
C GLY A 185 13.74 12.06 -8.85
N ARG A 186 15.06 12.25 -9.08
CA ARG A 186 15.71 13.51 -8.68
C ARG A 186 15.22 14.64 -9.58
N SER A 187 14.72 15.72 -8.98
CA SER A 187 14.64 16.99 -9.70
C SER A 187 16.03 17.29 -10.26
N LYS A 188 16.17 17.31 -11.60
CA LYS A 188 17.27 18.03 -12.22
C LYS A 188 17.10 19.46 -11.72
N LYS A 189 17.98 19.92 -10.82
CA LYS A 189 18.25 21.34 -10.71
C LYS A 189 18.67 21.76 -12.12
N GLU A 190 17.75 22.34 -12.88
CA GLU A 190 18.14 23.30 -13.91
C GLU A 190 19.05 24.28 -13.17
N LYS A 191 20.35 24.17 -13.44
CA LYS A 191 21.24 25.32 -13.32
C LYS A 191 20.65 26.33 -14.30
N GLN A 192 19.75 27.16 -13.80
CA GLN A 192 19.50 28.46 -14.35
C GLN A 192 20.81 29.22 -14.09
N THR A 193 21.75 29.05 -15.03
CA THR A 193 22.96 29.86 -15.08
C THR A 193 22.48 31.23 -15.50
N ASP A 194 22.66 32.17 -14.57
CA ASP A 194 22.62 33.62 -14.77
C ASP A 194 23.36 34.06 -16.04
N CYS A 195 22.90 35.23 -16.53
CA CYS A 195 23.40 36.11 -17.60
C CYS A 195 22.81 35.90 -19.01
#